data_AF-A0A0N4T5L2-F1
#
_entry.id   AF-A0A0N4T5L2-F1
#
_cell.length_a   1.000
_cell.length_b   1.000
_cell.length_c   1.000
_cell.angle_alpha   90.00
_cell.angle_beta   90.00
_cell.angle_gamma   90.00
#
_symmetry.space_group_name_H-M   'P 1'
#
loop_
_entity.id
_entity.type
_entity.pdbx_description
1 polymer ?
#
loop_
_entity_poly.entity_id
_entity_poly.type
_entity_poly.pdbx_seq_one_letter_code
_entity_poly.pdbx_strand_id
1 'polypeptide(L)'
;MLKEVLKPAMRHKHAWPFMKPVDAVRLGLPDYHKVIKRPMDMNTIEKRLRNCYYYSAKDCMQVSRSLFFKLETVRTDAYCSVW
;
A
#
# COMPACT_ATOMS: atom_id res chain seq x y z
N MET A 1 15.87 -0.86 6.29
CA MET A 1 14.50 -0.87 5.70
C MET A 1 13.39 -0.72 6.74
N LEU A 2 13.19 -1.67 7.67
CA LEU A 2 12.06 -1.58 8.62
C LEU A 2 12.13 -0.35 9.57
N LYS A 3 13.24 -0.19 10.30
CA LYS A 3 13.41 0.90 11.28
C LYS A 3 13.65 2.27 10.62
N GLU A 4 14.51 2.30 9.60
CA GLU A 4 14.96 3.56 8.98
C GLU A 4 14.02 4.13 7.91
N VAL A 5 13.21 3.30 7.24
CA VAL A 5 12.40 3.74 6.09
C VAL A 5 10.91 3.54 6.37
N LEU A 6 10.52 2.31 6.68
CA LEU A 6 9.10 1.98 6.82
C LEU A 6 8.47 2.65 8.06
N LYS A 7 9.13 2.58 9.22
CA LYS A 7 8.59 3.20 10.45
C LYS A 7 8.40 4.72 10.35
N PRO A 8 9.37 5.51 9.83
CA PRO A 8 9.13 6.93 9.54
C PRO A 8 7.98 7.15 8.54
N ALA A 9 7.93 6.38 7.45
CA ALA A 9 6.86 6.49 6.46
C ALA A 9 5.47 6.23 7.07
N MET A 10 5.34 5.23 7.95
CA MET A 10 4.09 4.91 8.65
C MET A 10 3.64 5.98 9.66
N ARG A 11 4.57 6.77 10.20
CA ARG A 11 4.27 7.89 11.11
C ARG A 11 3.94 9.19 10.37
N HIS A 12 4.11 9.21 9.05
CA HIS A 12 3.83 10.41 8.27
C HIS A 12 2.34 10.75 8.32
N LYS A 13 2.00 12.05 8.36
CA LYS A 13 0.61 12.53 8.44
C LYS A 13 -0.31 12.02 7.32
N HIS A 14 0.27 11.67 6.16
CA HIS A 14 -0.46 11.13 5.01
C HIS A 14 -0.35 9.59 4.88
N ALA A 15 0.16 8.91 5.91
CA ALA A 15 0.32 7.46 5.90
C ALA A 15 -1.01 6.70 6.01
N TRP A 16 -2.03 7.32 6.59
CA TRP A 16 -3.27 6.67 6.99
C TRP A 16 -3.98 5.84 5.89
N PRO A 17 -4.03 6.23 4.60
CA PRO A 17 -4.67 5.44 3.54
C PRO A 17 -3.88 4.16 3.20
N PHE A 18 -2.58 4.15 3.52
CA PHE A 18 -1.65 3.08 3.19
C PHE A 18 -1.48 2.10 4.35
N MET A 19 -2.08 2.35 5.52
CA MET A 19 -1.88 1.54 6.72
C MET A 19 -2.62 0.20 6.68
N LYS A 20 -3.75 0.11 5.96
CA LYS A 20 -4.58 -1.09 5.89
C LYS A 20 -4.96 -1.38 4.43
N PRO A 21 -5.34 -2.63 4.10
CA PRO A 21 -5.88 -2.94 2.79
C PRO A 21 -7.06 -2.03 2.43
N VAL A 22 -7.17 -1.67 1.16
CA VAL A 22 -8.30 -0.88 0.65
C VAL A 22 -9.57 -1.73 0.73
N ASP A 23 -10.59 -1.18 1.39
CA ASP A 23 -11.93 -1.77 1.43
C ASP A 23 -12.72 -1.29 0.22
N ALA A 24 -12.59 -2.00 -0.90
CA ALA A 24 -13.21 -1.65 -2.17
C ALA A 24 -14.74 -1.57 -2.07
N VAL A 25 -15.38 -2.42 -1.25
CA VAL A 25 -16.84 -2.46 -1.11
C VAL A 25 -17.31 -1.21 -0.38
N ARG A 26 -16.70 -0.89 0.76
CA ARG A 26 -17.06 0.29 1.56
C ARG A 26 -16.84 1.60 0.79
N LEU A 27 -15.83 1.63 -0.07
CA LEU A 27 -15.47 2.81 -0.86
C LEU A 27 -16.22 2.89 -2.20
N GLY A 28 -17.08 1.92 -2.52
CA GLY A 28 -17.83 1.92 -3.78
C GLY A 28 -16.95 1.76 -5.02
N LEU A 29 -15.92 0.91 -4.93
CA LEU A 29 -14.93 0.66 -5.99
C LEU A 29 -15.19 -0.70 -6.69
N PRO A 30 -16.22 -0.85 -7.55
CA PRO A 30 -16.60 -2.13 -8.15
C PRO A 30 -15.49 -2.78 -8.98
N ASP A 31 -14.61 -1.98 -9.59
CA ASP A 31 -13.53 -2.46 -10.45
C ASP A 31 -12.17 -2.53 -9.75
N TYR A 32 -12.10 -2.23 -8.45
CA TYR A 32 -10.83 -2.18 -7.73
C TYR A 32 -10.02 -3.47 -7.86
N HIS A 33 -10.64 -4.63 -7.63
CA HIS A 33 -9.96 -5.92 -7.76
C HIS A 33 -9.72 -6.35 -9.22
N LYS A 34 -10.37 -5.70 -10.19
CA LYS A 34 -10.08 -5.91 -11.62
C LYS A 34 -8.79 -5.19 -12.00
N VAL A 35 -8.58 -3.97 -11.52
CA VAL A 35 -7.38 -3.16 -11.80
C VAL A 35 -6.21 -3.56 -10.88
N ILE A 36 -6.48 -3.69 -9.58
CA ILE A 36 -5.50 -3.99 -8.55
C ILE A 36 -5.42 -5.49 -8.30
N LYS A 37 -4.57 -6.17 -9.07
CA LYS A 37 -4.38 -7.63 -8.99
C LYS A 37 -3.70 -8.13 -7.71
N ARG A 38 -2.92 -7.28 -7.06
CA ARG A 38 -2.15 -7.63 -5.85
C ARG A 38 -2.27 -6.46 -4.87
N PRO A 39 -3.32 -6.42 -4.04
CA PRO A 39 -3.45 -5.40 -3.00
C PRO A 39 -2.30 -5.53 -1.99
N MET A 40 -1.90 -4.39 -1.42
CA MET A 40 -0.82 -4.29 -0.44
C MET A 40 -1.11 -3.14 0.51
N ASP A 41 -0.45 -3.12 1.66
CA ASP A 41 -0.51 -2.06 2.66
C ASP A 41 0.76 -2.08 3.54
N MET A 42 1.04 -0.99 4.25
CA MET A 42 2.24 -0.83 5.07
C MET A 42 2.30 -1.79 6.27
N ASN A 43 1.16 -2.17 6.86
CA ASN A 43 1.15 -3.17 7.93
C ASN A 43 1.54 -4.56 7.39
N THR A 44 1.08 -4.92 6.19
CA THR A 44 1.50 -6.14 5.51
C THR A 44 2.98 -6.13 5.17
N ILE A 45 3.52 -4.99 4.69
CA ILE A 45 4.97 -4.85 4.43
C ILE A 45 5.77 -4.96 5.74
N GLU A 46 5.31 -4.35 6.83
CA GLU A 46 5.96 -4.47 8.14
C GLU A 46 6.01 -5.92 8.61
N LYS A 47 4.88 -6.65 8.55
CA LYS A 47 4.82 -8.07 8.93
C LYS A 47 5.76 -8.92 8.10
N ARG A 48 5.79 -8.70 6.78
CA ARG A 48 6.69 -9.42 5.85
C ARG A 48 8.16 -9.15 6.14
N LEU A 49 8.52 -7.90 6.46
CA LEU A 49 9.89 -7.56 6.86
C LEU A 49 10.29 -8.22 8.18
N ARG A 50 9.38 -8.28 9.17
CA ARG A 50 9.64 -8.95 10.46
C ARG A 50 9.82 -10.46 10.33
N ASN A 51 9.15 -11.06 9.35
CA ASN A 51 9.19 -12.50 9.10
C ASN A 51 10.23 -12.91 8.04
N CYS A 52 11.17 -12.01 7.68
CA CYS A 52 12.20 -12.27 6.66
C CYS A 52 11.63 -12.76 5.31
N TYR A 53 10.44 -12.31 4.93
CA TYR A 53 9.76 -12.75 3.71
C TYR A 53 10.45 -12.26 2.42
N TYR A 54 11.14 -11.12 2.48
CA TYR A 54 11.83 -10.54 1.34
C TYR A 54 13.26 -11.06 1.27
N TYR A 55 13.63 -11.63 0.13
CA TYR A 55 14.98 -12.11 -0.13
C TYR A 55 15.99 -10.97 -0.21
N SER A 56 15.57 -9.82 -0.76
CA SER A 56 16.40 -8.64 -0.88
C SER A 56 15.67 -7.34 -0.54
N ALA A 57 16.43 -6.28 -0.26
CA ALA A 57 15.87 -4.93 -0.12
C ALA A 57 15.15 -4.48 -1.40
N LYS A 58 15.61 -4.94 -2.58
CA LYS A 58 14.99 -4.64 -3.88
C LYS A 58 13.57 -5.19 -3.95
N ASP A 59 13.33 -6.40 -3.46
CA ASP A 59 11.99 -7.01 -3.44
C ASP A 59 11.03 -6.21 -2.56
N CYS A 60 11.51 -5.79 -1.38
CA CYS A 60 10.74 -4.91 -0.51
C CYS A 60 10.43 -3.56 -1.19
N MET A 61 11.41 -2.94 -1.85
CA MET A 61 11.22 -1.66 -2.53
C MET A 61 10.23 -1.76 -3.69
N GLN A 62 10.25 -2.85 -4.46
CA GLN A 62 9.31 -3.05 -5.55
C GLN A 62 7.87 -3.17 -5.06
N VAL A 63 7.66 -3.87 -3.93
CA VAL A 63 6.35 -3.96 -3.28
C VAL A 63 5.89 -2.60 -2.76
N SER A 64 6.78 -1.86 -2.09
CA SER A 64 6.48 -0.49 -1.62
C SER A 64 6.14 0.45 -2.78
N ARG A 65 6.90 0.42 -3.88
CA ARG A 65 6.62 1.23 -5.07
C ARG A 65 5.27 0.88 -5.70
N SER A 66 4.98 -0.42 -5.79
CA SER A 66 3.69 -0.88 -6.32
C SER A 66 2.52 -0.44 -5.45
N LEU A 67 2.67 -0.39 -4.12
CA LEU A 67 1.66 0.12 -3.19
C LEU A 67 1.30 1.58 -3.52
N PHE A 68 2.32 2.45 -3.63
CA PHE A 68 2.10 3.87 -3.91
C PHE A 68 1.47 4.10 -5.29
N PHE A 69 2.04 3.50 -6.34
CA PHE A 69 1.57 3.70 -7.72
C PHE A 69 0.11 3.26 -7.90
N LYS A 70 -0.27 2.11 -7.34
CA LYS A 70 -1.64 1.58 -7.46
C LYS A 70 -2.68 2.45 -6.75
N LEU A 71 -2.35 2.97 -5.57
CA LEU A 71 -3.24 3.86 -4.84
C LEU A 71 -3.37 5.21 -5.52
N GLU A 72 -2.29 5.70 -6.14
CA GLU A 72 -2.33 6.89 -6.98
C GLU A 72 -3.23 6.69 -8.19
N THR A 73 -3.11 5.57 -8.91
CA THR A 73 -4.02 5.22 -10.03
C THR A 73 -5.49 5.18 -9.61
N VAL A 74 -5.81 4.57 -8.46
CA VAL A 74 -7.20 4.55 -7.95
C VAL A 74 -7.69 5.96 -7.59
N ARG A 75 -6.80 6.84 -7.11
CA ARG A 75 -7.14 8.25 -6.82
C ARG A 75 -7.34 9.08 -8.09
N THR A 76 -6.57 8.85 -9.16
CA THR A 76 -6.68 9.61 -10.41
C THR A 76 -7.87 9.18 -11.27
N ASP A 77 -8.21 7.90 -11.28
CA ASP A 77 -9.10 7.36 -12.31
C ASP A 77 -10.59 7.37 -11.93
N ALA A 78 -10.94 7.42 -10.64
CA ALA A 78 -12.37 7.41 -10.28
C ALA A 78 -12.76 7.90 -8.86
N TYR A 79 -11.83 8.24 -7.96
CA TYR A 79 -12.19 8.32 -6.52
C TYR A 79 -11.52 9.44 -5.72
N CYS A 80 -11.14 10.54 -6.40
CA CYS A 80 -10.59 11.73 -5.73
C CYS A 80 -11.54 12.34 -4.68
N SER A 81 -12.84 12.09 -4.80
CA SER A 81 -13.91 12.55 -3.88
C SER A 81 -14.20 11.61 -2.70
N VAL A 82 -13.55 10.45 -2.60
CA VAL A 82 -13.79 9.45 -1.54
C VAL A 82 -12.75 9.55 -0.39
N TRP A 83 -11.75 10.43 -0.53
CA TRP A 83 -10.63 10.60 0.40
C TRP A 83 -10.30 12.06 0.69
#